data_AF-A0A7G5ZG21-F1
#
_entry.id   AF-A0A7G5ZG21-F1
#
_cell.length_a   1.000
_cell.length_b   1.000
_cell.length_c   1.000
_cell.angle_alpha   90.00
_cell.angle_beta   90.00
_cell.angle_gamma   90.00
#
_symmetry.space_group_name_H-M   'P 1'
#
loop_
_entity.id
_entity.type
_entity.pdbx_description
1 polymer ?
#
loop_
_entity_poly.entity_id
_entity_poly.type
_entity_poly.pdbx_seq_one_letter_code
_entity_poly.pdbx_strand_id
1 'polypeptide(L)'
;MLRACAAGSMFALRTVGDMKAFVAGILTALLLTGIEPALRVLVWRHGFGAAARPLNLGVSSEELLLLLVCALFFVVAAMMHEARRIAEDNEGFV
;
A
#
# COMPACT_ATOMS: atom_id res chain seq x y z
N MET A 1 -23.57 -12.22 -10.05
CA MET A 1 -22.48 -12.40 -9.06
C MET A 1 -21.98 -13.84 -8.98
N LEU A 2 -22.83 -14.84 -8.71
CA LEU A 2 -22.40 -16.25 -8.59
C LEU A 2 -21.72 -16.84 -9.85
N ARG A 3 -22.12 -16.43 -11.06
CA ARG A 3 -21.44 -16.84 -12.31
C ARG A 3 -20.04 -16.24 -12.51
N ALA A 4 -19.79 -15.05 -11.95
CA ALA A 4 -18.45 -14.44 -11.98
C ALA A 4 -17.51 -15.08 -10.95
N CYS A 5 -18.06 -15.61 -9.85
CA CYS A 5 -17.32 -16.48 -8.92
C CYS A 5 -16.97 -17.82 -9.58
N ALA A 6 -17.91 -18.41 -10.32
CA ALA A 6 -17.74 -19.71 -10.98
C ALA A 6 -16.77 -19.66 -12.19
N ALA A 7 -16.60 -18.49 -12.82
CA ALA A 7 -15.74 -18.32 -14.00
C ALA A 7 -14.30 -17.89 -13.66
N GLY A 8 -13.89 -17.91 -12.39
CA GLY A 8 -12.57 -17.42 -11.96
C GLY A 8 -12.34 -15.91 -12.17
N SER A 9 -13.35 -15.18 -12.66
CA SER A 9 -13.21 -13.78 -13.07
C SER A 9 -13.13 -12.80 -11.89
N MET A 10 -13.42 -13.23 -10.66
CA MET A 10 -13.09 -12.47 -9.45
C MET A 10 -11.59 -12.48 -9.11
N PHE A 11 -10.80 -13.37 -9.71
CA PHE A 11 -9.33 -13.44 -9.63
C PHE A 11 -8.64 -12.86 -10.88
N ALA A 12 -9.30 -11.93 -11.57
CA ALA A 12 -8.68 -11.20 -12.65
C ALA A 12 -7.45 -10.44 -12.10
N LEU A 13 -6.28 -10.67 -12.72
CA LEU A 13 -5.02 -9.97 -12.44
C LEU A 13 -5.21 -8.45 -12.33
N ARG A 14 -6.20 -7.92 -13.03
CA ARG A 14 -6.61 -6.52 -13.00
C ARG A 14 -7.06 -6.07 -11.60
N THR A 15 -7.92 -6.81 -10.92
CA THR A 15 -8.41 -6.47 -9.58
C THR A 15 -7.28 -6.51 -8.54
N VAL A 16 -6.37 -7.48 -8.67
CA VAL A 16 -5.18 -7.59 -7.81
C VAL A 16 -4.20 -6.44 -8.09
N GLY A 17 -4.04 -6.06 -9.36
CA GLY A 17 -3.25 -4.90 -9.78
C GLY A 17 -3.81 -3.58 -9.25
N ASP A 18 -5.11 -3.38 -9.38
CA ASP A 18 -5.81 -2.18 -8.88
C ASP A 18 -5.71 -2.08 -7.36
N MET A 19 -5.84 -3.20 -6.65
CA MET A 19 -5.68 -3.25 -5.19
C MET A 19 -4.24 -2.92 -4.76
N LYS A 20 -3.22 -3.49 -5.44
CA LYS A 20 -1.81 -3.16 -5.19
C LYS A 20 -1.52 -1.68 -5.48
N ALA A 21 -2.05 -1.14 -6.58
CA ALA A 21 -1.86 0.26 -6.97
C ALA A 21 -2.51 1.21 -5.97
N PHE A 22 -3.72 0.89 -5.51
CA PHE A 22 -4.42 1.66 -4.48
C PHE A 22 -3.64 1.69 -3.16
N VAL A 23 -3.18 0.53 -2.69
CA VAL A 23 -2.39 0.43 -1.46
C VAL A 23 -1.04 1.13 -1.59
N ALA A 24 -0.36 0.99 -2.73
CA ALA A 24 0.87 1.72 -3.00
C ALA A 24 0.64 3.24 -3.02
N GLY A 25 -0.49 3.70 -3.55
CA GLY A 25 -0.90 5.10 -3.52
C GLY A 25 -1.08 5.62 -2.09
N ILE A 26 -1.80 4.88 -1.25
CA ILE A 26 -1.98 5.24 0.17
C ILE A 26 -0.64 5.27 0.90
N LEU A 27 0.21 4.27 0.69
CA LEU A 27 1.50 4.17 1.35
C LEU A 27 2.44 5.31 0.92
N THR A 28 2.41 5.68 -0.36
CA THR A 28 3.15 6.83 -0.88
C THR A 28 2.63 8.14 -0.30
N ALA A 29 1.31 8.31 -0.23
CA ALA A 29 0.70 9.48 0.38
C ALA A 29 1.10 9.62 1.85
N LEU A 30 1.08 8.52 2.60
CA LEU A 30 1.48 8.49 3.99
C LEU A 30 2.96 8.87 4.18
N LEU A 31 3.84 8.30 3.36
CA LEU A 31 5.27 8.66 3.35
C LEU A 31 5.46 10.14 3.05
N LEU A 32 4.73 10.69 2.08
CA LEU A 32 4.77 12.11 1.77
C LEU A 32 4.36 12.97 2.97
N THR A 33 3.26 12.63 3.66
CA THR A 33 2.83 13.36 4.86
C THR A 33 3.85 13.28 6.00
N GLY A 34 4.55 12.16 6.16
CA GLY A 34 5.62 12.05 7.16
C GLY A 34 6.88 12.86 6.80
N ILE A 35 7.23 12.93 5.51
CA ILE A 35 8.41 13.64 5.02
C ILE A 35 8.17 15.15 4.92
N GLU A 36 6.95 15.58 4.61
CA GLU A 36 6.54 16.98 4.45
C GLU A 36 7.05 17.91 5.57
N PRO A 37 6.83 17.62 6.87
CA PRO A 37 7.34 18.47 7.95
C PRO A 37 8.86 18.47 8.04
N ALA A 38 9.53 17.34 7.76
CA ALA A 38 10.99 17.26 7.76
C ALA A 38 11.61 18.09 6.62
N LEU A 39 11.02 18.00 5.43
CA LEU A 39 11.42 18.77 4.26
C LEU A 39 11.20 20.27 4.49
N ARG A 40 10.06 20.63 5.09
CA ARG A 40 9.73 22.01 5.46
C ARG A 40 10.80 22.59 6.40
N VAL A 41 11.17 21.89 7.47
CA VAL A 41 12.24 22.34 8.37
C VAL A 41 13.58 22.48 7.64
N LEU A 42 13.91 21.55 6.75
CA LEU A 42 15.14 21.60 5.95
C LEU A 42 15.19 22.85 5.06
N VAL A 43 14.09 23.14 4.35
CA VAL A 43 13.93 24.33 3.49
C VAL A 43 14.04 25.61 4.31
N TRP A 44 13.41 25.69 5.48
CA TRP A 44 13.52 26.87 6.34
C TRP A 44 14.93 27.07 6.89
N ARG A 45 15.63 25.97 7.22
CA ARG A 45 17.02 26.01 7.71
C ARG A 45 18.01 26.45 6.63
N HIS A 46 17.90 25.92 5.42
CA HIS A 46 18.84 26.25 4.33
C HIS A 46 18.44 27.51 3.55
N GLY A 47 17.15 27.83 3.44
CA GLY A 47 16.65 28.94 2.64
C GLY A 47 16.53 30.27 3.39
N PHE A 48 16.27 30.25 4.71
CA PHE A 48 15.97 31.46 5.49
C PHE A 48 16.88 31.64 6.72
N GLY A 49 17.87 30.77 6.93
CA GLY A 49 18.83 30.89 8.04
C GLY A 49 18.20 30.79 9.44
N ALA A 50 17.00 30.22 9.55
CA ALA A 50 16.25 30.15 10.80
C ALA A 50 16.90 29.17 11.81
N ALA A 51 16.83 29.52 13.09
CA ALA A 51 17.35 28.71 14.19
C ALA A 51 16.80 27.27 14.15
N ALA A 52 17.67 26.29 14.44
CA ALA A 52 17.35 24.86 14.38
C ALA A 52 16.20 24.52 15.33
N ARG A 53 14.98 24.46 14.80
CA ARG A 53 13.81 23.97 15.52
C ARG A 53 13.93 22.44 15.61
N PRO A 54 13.73 21.83 16.79
CA PRO A 54 13.83 20.38 16.93
C PRO A 54 12.81 19.70 16.02
N LEU A 55 13.30 18.74 15.23
CA LEU A 55 12.46 17.86 14.42
C LEU A 55 11.82 16.83 15.34
N ASN A 56 10.54 17.02 15.64
CA ASN A 56 9.73 15.99 16.28
C ASN A 56 9.02 15.20 15.18
N LEU A 57 9.56 14.03 14.84
CA LEU A 57 8.80 13.03 14.09
C LEU A 57 7.92 12.28 15.09
N GLY A 58 6.63 12.60 15.07
CA GLY A 58 5.60 11.80 15.72
C GLY A 58 4.87 10.98 14.67
N VAL A 59 4.76 9.67 14.88
CA VAL A 59 3.84 8.82 14.11
C VAL A 59 2.57 8.69 14.92
N SER A 60 1.43 9.01 14.31
CA SER A 60 0.13 8.89 15.00
C SER A 60 -0.35 7.44 15.03
N SER A 61 -1.19 7.09 16.00
CA SER A 61 -1.80 5.76 16.06
C SER A 61 -2.69 5.46 14.85
N GLU A 62 -3.31 6.50 14.26
CA GLU A 62 -4.12 6.37 13.04
C GLU A 62 -3.26 6.05 11.82
N GLU A 63 -2.08 6.67 11.70
CA GLU A 63 -1.11 6.37 10.63
C GLU A 63 -0.57 4.94 10.73
N LEU A 64 -0.29 4.48 11.96
CA LEU A 64 0.08 3.09 12.25
C LEU A 64 -1.01 2.10 11.88
N LEU A 65 -2.27 2.41 12.18
CA LEU A 65 -3.42 1.58 11.80
C LEU A 65 -3.55 1.52 10.27
N LEU A 66 -3.38 2.66 9.58
CA LEU A 66 -3.45 2.73 8.12
C LEU A 66 -2.33 1.91 7.47
N LEU A 67 -1.11 1.95 8.01
CA LEU A 67 0.00 1.10 7.57
C LEU A 67 -0.32 -0.38 7.73
N LEU A 68 -0.88 -0.77 8.87
CA LEU A 68 -1.26 -2.15 9.14
C LEU A 68 -2.32 -2.63 8.14
N VAL A 69 -3.34 -1.82 7.87
CA VAL A 69 -4.38 -2.12 6.88
C VAL A 69 -3.77 -2.26 5.49
N CYS A 70 -2.86 -1.37 5.10
CA CYS A 70 -2.14 -1.46 3.82
C CYS A 70 -1.33 -2.76 3.71
N ALA A 71 -0.59 -3.13 4.76
CA ALA A 71 0.16 -4.37 4.79
C ALA A 71 -0.75 -5.60 4.66
N LEU A 72 -1.90 -5.59 5.34
CA LEU A 72 -2.89 -6.66 5.24
C LEU A 72 -3.41 -6.83 3.82
N PHE A 73 -3.76 -5.74 3.13
CA PHE A 73 -4.19 -5.80 1.74
C PHE A 73 -3.10 -6.37 0.80
N PHE A 74 -1.82 -6.05 1.05
CA PHE A 74 -0.72 -6.65 0.29
C PHE A 74 -0.63 -8.16 0.47
N VAL A 75 -0.81 -8.65 1.71
CA VAL A 75 -0.80 -10.08 2.01
C VAL A 75 -1.98 -10.77 1.32
N VAL A 76 -3.19 -10.20 1.41
CA VAL A 76 -4.36 -10.74 0.73
C VAL A 76 -4.13 -10.80 -0.78
N ALA A 77 -3.59 -9.74 -1.38
CA ALA A 77 -3.24 -9.73 -2.81
C ALA A 77 -2.24 -10.83 -3.19
N ALA A 78 -1.24 -11.09 -2.34
CA ALA A 78 -0.25 -12.14 -2.56
C ALA A 78 -0.89 -13.54 -2.45
N MET A 79 -1.74 -13.77 -1.45
CA MET A 79 -2.45 -15.05 -1.30
C MET A 79 -3.38 -15.34 -2.48
N MET A 80 -4.09 -14.32 -2.99
CA MET A 80 -4.93 -14.47 -4.18
C MET A 80 -4.13 -14.85 -5.43
N HIS A 81 -2.89 -14.36 -5.54
CA HIS A 81 -2.01 -14.72 -6.65
C HIS A 81 -1.54 -16.18 -6.55
N GLU A 82 -1.16 -16.64 -5.36
CA GLU A 82 -0.71 -18.02 -5.15
C GLU A 82 -1.86 -19.03 -5.31
N ALA A 83 -3.06 -18.70 -4.79
CA ALA A 83 -4.25 -19.54 -4.95
C ALA A 83 -4.60 -19.74 -6.43
N ARG A 84 -4.42 -18.71 -7.25
CA ARG A 84 -4.62 -18.79 -8.70
C ARG A 84 -3.58 -19.67 -9.38
N ARG A 85 -2.30 -19.54 -9.01
CA ARG A 85 -1.23 -20.39 -9.54
C ARG A 85 -1.51 -21.87 -9.27
N ILE A 86 -1.95 -22.21 -8.06
CA ILE A 86 -2.33 -23.59 -7.70
C ILE A 86 -3.53 -24.09 -8.53
N ALA A 87 -4.49 -23.21 -8.85
CA ALA A 87 -5.63 -23.56 -9.69
C ALA A 87 -5.20 -23.80 -11.16
N GLU A 88 -4.33 -22.96 -11.71
CA GLU A 88 -3.76 -23.13 -13.05
C GLU A 88 -2.91 -24.41 -13.16
N ASP A 89 -2.12 -24.74 -12.13
CA ASP A 89 -1.34 -25.99 -12.08
C ASP A 89 -2.24 -27.23 -12.06
N ASN A 90 -3.40 -27.18 -11.40
CA ASN A 90 -4.36 -28.31 -11.33
C ASN A 90 -5.17 -28.51 -12.61
N GLU A 91 -5.43 -27.47 -13.41
CA GLU A 91 -6.09 -27.62 -14.72
C GLU A 91 -5.22 -28.43 -15.71
N GLY A 92 -3.90 -28.48 -15.53
CA GLY A 92 -3.01 -29.33 -16.33
C GLY A 92 -3.09 -30.83 -16.05
N PHE A 93 -3.80 -31.24 -14.98
CA PHE A 93 -3.93 -32.64 -14.56
C PHE A 93 -5.32 -33.26 -14.82
N VAL A 94 -6.28 -32.51 -15.37
CA VAL A 94 -7.63 -32.99 -15.76
C VAL A 94 -7.75 -33.17 -17.26
#